data_AF-A0A291N3J3-F1
#
_entry.id   AF-A0A291N3J3-F1
#
_cell.length_a   1.000
_cell.length_b   1.000
_cell.length_c   1.000
_cell.angle_alpha   90.00
_cell.angle_beta   90.00
_cell.angle_gamma   90.00
#
_symmetry.space_group_name_H-M   'P 1'
#
loop_
_entity.id
_entity.type
_entity.pdbx_description
1 polymer ?
#
loop_
_entity_poly.entity_id
_entity_poly.type
_entity_poly.pdbx_seq_one_letter_code
_entity_poly.pdbx_strand_id
1 'polypeptide(L)'
;MDAFGQQRALVIWQRLLLTDGSSLRLDNFLATDMAGYAGLADKVDFHNWYRLKGIAIATLLDVGSELTINGESDVSGAPPAADLPWMSICSRRPAAACPSI
;
A
#
# COMPACT_ATOMS: atom_id res chain seq x y z
N MET A 1 -11.41 9.61 -2.67
CA MET A 1 -11.97 9.40 -4.03
C MET A 1 -10.79 9.49 -4.97
N ASP A 2 -10.23 8.35 -5.37
CA ASP A 2 -9.03 8.33 -6.22
C ASP A 2 -9.43 8.55 -7.69
N ALA A 3 -8.69 9.42 -8.39
CA ALA A 3 -8.95 9.80 -9.78
C ALA A 3 -8.57 8.72 -10.81
N PHE A 4 -8.52 7.45 -10.42
CA PHE A 4 -8.16 6.35 -11.31
C PHE A 4 -9.18 6.20 -12.44
N GLY A 5 -8.70 6.15 -13.68
CA GLY A 5 -9.56 6.04 -14.86
C GLY A 5 -10.22 7.36 -15.30
N GLN A 6 -9.95 8.49 -14.61
CA GLN A 6 -10.34 9.80 -15.14
C GLN A 6 -9.51 10.11 -16.39
N GLN A 7 -10.21 10.42 -17.48
CA GLN A 7 -9.60 10.77 -18.78
C GLN A 7 -9.80 12.23 -19.15
N ARG A 8 -10.45 13.00 -18.27
CA ARG A 8 -10.84 14.38 -18.50
C ARG A 8 -10.42 15.25 -17.33
N ALA A 9 -9.92 16.44 -17.66
CA ALA A 9 -9.63 17.48 -16.68
C ALA A 9 -10.78 18.49 -16.64
N LEU A 10 -11.25 18.82 -15.44
CA LEU A 10 -12.16 19.94 -15.25
C LEU A 10 -11.36 21.24 -15.35
N VAL A 11 -11.71 22.08 -16.32
CA VAL A 11 -11.11 23.40 -16.48
C VAL A 11 -12.19 24.46 -16.30
N ILE A 12 -11.84 25.50 -15.55
CA ILE A 12 -12.74 26.61 -15.22
C ILE A 12 -12.11 27.90 -15.76
N TRP A 13 -12.83 28.58 -16.63
CA TRP A 13 -12.47 29.92 -17.11
C TRP A 13 -12.88 30.96 -16.07
N GLN A 14 -11.90 31.74 -15.61
CA GLN A 14 -12.12 32.74 -14.56
C GLN A 14 -11.98 34.18 -15.05
N ARG A 15 -11.26 34.39 -16.16
CA ARG A 15 -10.95 35.72 -16.69
C ARG A 15 -10.55 35.65 -18.16
N LEU A 16 -11.00 36.62 -18.94
CA LEU A 16 -10.45 36.96 -20.25
C LEU A 16 -9.65 38.26 -20.16
N LEU A 17 -8.51 38.29 -20.84
CA LEU A 17 -7.74 39.50 -21.07
C LEU A 17 -7.98 39.91 -22.53
N LEU A 18 -8.47 41.13 -22.72
CA LEU A 18 -8.79 41.67 -24.03
C LEU A 18 -7.54 42.35 -24.63
N THR A 19 -7.53 42.52 -25.95
CA THR A 19 -6.39 43.09 -26.69
C THR A 19 -6.11 44.55 -26.35
N ASP A 20 -7.09 45.26 -25.77
CA ASP A 20 -6.96 46.62 -25.27
C ASP A 20 -6.42 46.69 -23.82
N GLY A 21 -6.08 45.54 -23.22
CA GLY A 21 -5.59 45.42 -21.85
C GLY A 21 -6.70 45.40 -20.80
N SER A 22 -7.97 45.54 -21.19
CA SER A 22 -9.09 45.37 -20.29
C SER A 22 -9.29 43.90 -19.91
N SER A 23 -10.05 43.64 -18.85
CA SER A 23 -10.31 42.27 -18.38
C SER A 23 -11.78 42.04 -18.09
N LEU A 24 -12.28 40.87 -18.50
CA LEU A 24 -13.62 40.40 -18.19
C LEU A 24 -13.52 39.23 -17.21
N ARG A 25 -14.12 39.36 -16.03
CA ARG A 25 -14.26 38.25 -15.06
C ARG A 25 -15.40 37.35 -15.54
N LEU A 26 -15.19 36.04 -15.51
CA LEU A 26 -16.26 35.06 -15.72
C LEU A 26 -16.65 34.42 -14.39
N ASP A 27 -17.92 34.09 -14.26
CA ASP A 27 -18.49 33.41 -13.10
C ASP A 27 -18.22 31.90 -13.14
N ASN A 28 -16.94 31.51 -13.11
CA ASN A 28 -16.48 30.12 -13.12
C ASN A 28 -17.04 29.30 -14.30
N PHE A 29 -16.91 29.83 -15.51
CA PHE A 29 -17.45 29.19 -16.70
C PHE A 29 -16.73 27.87 -16.98
N LEU A 30 -17.49 26.77 -17.09
CA LEU A 30 -16.94 25.42 -17.30
C LEU A 30 -16.44 25.25 -18.73
N ALA A 31 -15.25 24.67 -18.89
CA ALA A 31 -14.76 24.28 -20.20
C ALA A 31 -15.49 23.03 -20.71
N THR A 32 -15.79 23.02 -22.01
CA THR A 32 -16.33 21.85 -22.71
C THR A 32 -15.41 21.46 -23.86
N ASP A 33 -15.41 20.17 -24.22
CA ASP A 33 -14.75 19.73 -25.45
C ASP A 33 -15.57 20.12 -26.70
N MET A 34 -15.04 19.82 -27.89
CA MET A 34 -15.70 20.11 -29.16
C MET A 34 -17.03 19.37 -29.36
N ALA A 35 -17.28 18.29 -28.63
CA ALA A 35 -18.52 17.53 -28.67
C ALA A 35 -19.55 18.02 -27.63
N GLY A 36 -19.20 19.04 -26.83
CA GLY A 36 -20.07 19.65 -25.83
C GLY A 36 -20.07 18.95 -24.46
N TYR A 37 -19.17 17.98 -24.24
CA TYR A 37 -19.02 17.36 -22.92
C TYR A 37 -18.18 18.24 -22.00
N ALA A 38 -18.51 18.25 -20.71
CA ALA A 38 -17.73 18.97 -19.72
C ALA A 38 -16.30 18.40 -19.57
N GLY A 39 -15.34 19.31 -19.41
CA GLY A 39 -13.93 18.99 -19.26
C GLY A 39 -13.22 18.66 -20.58
N LEU A 40 -11.89 18.75 -20.55
CA LEU A 40 -11.02 18.52 -21.70
C LEU A 40 -10.42 17.12 -21.61
N ALA A 41 -10.50 16.37 -22.71
CA ALA A 41 -9.86 15.07 -22.85
C ALA A 41 -8.54 15.22 -23.60
N ASP A 42 -7.49 14.60 -23.07
CA ASP A 42 -6.18 14.48 -23.73
C ASP A 42 -5.51 13.17 -23.27
N LYS A 43 -4.30 12.90 -23.76
CA LYS A 43 -3.51 11.73 -23.39
C LYS A 43 -3.26 11.71 -21.88
N VAL A 44 -3.73 10.64 -21.24
CA VAL A 44 -3.49 10.39 -19.82
C VAL A 44 -2.30 9.46 -19.62
N ASP A 45 -1.34 9.89 -18.82
CA ASP A 45 -0.31 9.01 -18.29
C ASP A 45 -0.72 8.48 -16.92
N PHE A 46 -1.13 7.21 -16.91
CA PHE A 46 -1.53 6.54 -15.68
C PHE A 46 -0.35 6.19 -14.76
N HIS A 47 0.91 6.37 -15.14
CA HIS A 47 2.08 6.04 -14.31
C HIS A 47 2.06 4.60 -13.77
N ASN A 48 1.46 3.67 -14.52
CA ASN A 48 1.27 2.26 -14.14
C ASN A 48 2.57 1.59 -13.70
N TRP A 49 3.68 1.91 -14.37
CA TRP A 49 4.98 1.35 -14.08
C TRP A 49 5.44 1.63 -12.65
N TYR A 50 5.23 2.85 -12.15
CA TYR A 50 5.60 3.20 -10.79
C TYR A 50 4.75 2.45 -9.76
N ARG A 51 3.47 2.23 -10.07
CA ARG A 51 2.56 1.44 -9.21
C ARG A 51 2.91 -0.05 -9.19
N LEU A 52 3.22 -0.62 -10.34
CA LEU A 52 3.62 -2.02 -10.45
C LEU A 52 4.92 -2.31 -9.69
N LYS A 53 5.85 -1.35 -9.64
CA LYS A 53 7.05 -1.49 -8.79
C LYS A 53 6.72 -1.66 -7.32
N GLY A 54 5.77 -0.89 -6.80
CA GLY A 54 5.34 -1.02 -5.39
C GLY A 54 4.76 -2.39 -5.10
N ILE A 55 3.91 -2.91 -6.01
CA ILE A 55 3.36 -4.26 -5.92
C ILE A 55 4.48 -5.30 -5.95
N ALA A 56 5.42 -5.20 -6.89
CA ALA A 56 6.53 -6.13 -7.03
C ALA A 56 7.43 -6.17 -5.78
N ILE A 57 7.72 -5.01 -5.18
CA ILE A 57 8.50 -4.92 -3.93
C ILE A 57 7.75 -5.60 -2.78
N ALA A 58 6.44 -5.36 -2.65
CA ALA A 58 5.64 -5.99 -1.60
C ALA A 58 5.62 -7.52 -1.75
N THR A 59 5.43 -8.04 -2.96
CA THR A 59 5.48 -9.48 -3.23
C THR A 59 6.86 -10.08 -2.92
N LEU A 60 7.93 -9.38 -3.26
CA LEU A 60 9.28 -9.86 -2.96
C LEU A 60 9.56 -9.92 -1.45
N LEU A 61 9.09 -8.92 -0.69
CA LEU A 61 9.22 -8.90 0.76
C LEU A 61 8.40 -10.02 1.43
N ASP A 62 7.22 -10.32 0.91
CA ASP A 62 6.34 -11.39 1.38
C ASP A 62 7.02 -12.77 1.24
N VAL A 63 7.40 -13.14 0.01
CA VAL A 63 8.11 -14.40 -0.28
C VAL A 63 9.46 -14.46 0.45
N GLY A 64 10.19 -13.35 0.53
CA GLY A 64 11.46 -13.28 1.26
C GLY A 64 11.29 -13.53 2.76
N SER A 65 10.19 -13.06 3.36
CA SER A 65 9.90 -13.25 4.77
C SER A 65 9.53 -14.71 5.07
N GLU A 66 8.77 -15.38 4.19
CA GLU A 66 8.51 -16.82 4.30
C GLU A 66 9.82 -17.63 4.28
N LEU A 67 10.75 -17.30 3.39
CA LEU A 67 12.04 -18.00 3.31
C LEU A 67 12.91 -17.78 4.55
N THR A 68 12.91 -16.58 5.15
CA THR A 68 13.70 -16.32 6.35
C THR A 68 13.11 -17.03 7.58
N ILE A 69 11.78 -17.06 7.71
CA ILE A 69 11.10 -17.71 8.84
C ILE A 69 11.24 -19.24 8.75
N ASN A 70 11.20 -19.80 7.53
CA ASN A 70 11.41 -21.23 7.30
C ASN A 70 12.90 -21.63 7.38
N GLY A 71 13.82 -20.74 7.00
CA GLY A 71 15.28 -20.95 7.13
C GLY A 71 15.77 -21.01 8.58
N GLU A 72 15.01 -20.46 9.53
CA GLU A 72 15.29 -20.52 10.97
C GLU A 72 14.80 -21.83 11.62
N SER A 73 14.12 -22.71 10.88
CA SER A 73 13.62 -24.00 11.41
C SER A 73 14.70 -25.08 11.61
N ASP A 74 15.94 -24.83 11.18
CA ASP A 74 17.10 -25.69 11.48
C ASP A 74 18.01 -25.12 12.59
N VAL A 75 17.53 -24.12 13.35
CA VAL A 75 18.10 -23.76 14.66
C VAL A 75 17.14 -24.08 15.80
N SER A 76 16.67 -25.32 15.87
CA SER A 76 16.25 -25.87 17.17
C SER A 76 16.30 -27.40 17.16
N GLY A 77 17.50 -27.92 17.40
CA GLY A 77 17.65 -29.13 18.22
C GLY A 77 17.23 -28.90 19.68
N ALA A 78 16.13 -28.18 19.91
CA ALA A 78 15.51 -27.98 21.21
C ALA A 78 14.05 -28.43 21.07
N PRO A 79 13.64 -29.56 21.69
CA PRO A 79 12.25 -29.97 21.65
C PRO A 79 11.37 -28.85 22.21
N PRO A 80 10.13 -28.68 21.70
CA PRO A 80 9.19 -27.75 22.30
C PRO A 80 9.05 -28.11 23.78
N ALA A 81 8.93 -27.11 24.66
CA ALA A 81 8.84 -27.33 26.11
C ALA A 81 7.69 -28.28 26.53
N ALA A 82 6.78 -28.61 25.60
CA ALA A 82 5.71 -29.58 25.74
C ALA A 82 6.13 -31.06 25.65
N ASP A 83 7.30 -31.37 25.06
CA ASP A 83 7.75 -32.75 24.80
C ASP A 83 8.79 -33.25 25.81
N LEU A 84 9.19 -32.42 26.78
CA LEU A 84 9.89 -32.93 27.94
C LEU A 84 8.87 -33.70 28.79
N PRO A 85 9.09 -35.00 29.09
CA PRO A 85 8.29 -35.67 30.09
C PRO A 85 8.40 -34.81 31.35
N TRP A 86 7.28 -34.34 31.89
CA TRP A 86 7.28 -33.49 33.08
C TRP A 86 8.10 -34.13 34.23
N MET A 87 8.18 -35.46 34.24
CA MET A 87 9.02 -36.28 35.11
C MET A 87 10.53 -35.95 35.00
N SER A 88 11.04 -35.62 33.82
CA SER A 88 12.45 -35.31 33.55
C SER A 88 12.85 -33.88 33.94
N ILE A 89 11.88 -32.97 34.11
CA ILE A 89 12.11 -31.60 34.58
C ILE A 89 12.30 -31.57 36.10
N CYS A 90 11.58 -32.42 36.84
CA CYS A 90 11.70 -32.50 38.30
C CYS A 90 13.05 -33.06 38.78
N SER A 91 13.66 -34.02 38.07
CA SER A 91 14.93 -34.63 38.50
C SER A 91 16.15 -33.70 38.42
N ARG A 92 16.02 -32.59 37.66
CA ARG A 92 17.10 -31.62 37.42
C ARG A 92 16.90 -30.27 38.14
N ARG A 93 15.85 -30.11 38.94
CA ARG A 93 15.58 -28.88 39.72
C ARG A 93 15.47 -29.18 41.22
N PRO A 94 15.83 -28.23 42.10
CA PRO A 94 15.62 -28.38 43.54
C PRO A 94 14.14 -28.60 43.86
N ALA A 95 13.86 -29.44 44.86
CA ALA A 95 12.55 -30.04 45.17
C ALA A 95 11.37 -29.07 45.38
N ALA A 96 11.62 -27.76 45.47
CA ALA A 96 10.61 -26.74 45.72
C ALA A 96 9.79 -26.32 44.48
N ALA A 97 10.08 -26.86 43.29
CA ALA A 97 9.44 -26.46 42.03
C ALA A 97 8.45 -27.50 41.42
N CYS A 98 8.19 -28.62 42.10
CA CYS A 98 7.24 -29.63 41.61
C CYS A 98 5.97 -29.61 42.47
N PRO A 99 4.78 -29.37 41.88
CA PRO A 99 3.52 -29.45 42.63
C PRO A 99 3.31 -30.90 43.10
N SER A 100 3.11 -31.07 44.40
CA SER A 100 2.69 -32.34 44.99
C SER A 100 1.24 -32.59 44.58
N ILE A 101 0.95 -33.77 44.03
CA ILE A 101 -0.43 -34.26 43.97
C ILE A 101 -0.83 -34.79 45.35
#